data_AF-M7S8U8-F1
#
_entry.id   AF-M7S8U8-F1
#
_cell.length_a   1.000
_cell.length_b   1.000
_cell.length_c   1.000
_cell.angle_alpha   90.00
_cell.angle_beta   90.00
_cell.angle_gamma   90.00
#
_symmetry.space_group_name_H-M   'P 1'
#
loop_
_entity.id
_entity.type
_entity.pdbx_description
1 polymer ?
#
loop_
_entity_poly.entity_id
_entity_poly.type
_entity_poly.pdbx_seq_one_letter_code
_entity_poly.pdbx_strand_id
1 'polypeptide(L)'
;MAQTSCGGDKSKKGYCTPLEYVDRTGSGSPSSEQCLDTCRSINSDAGDWGVDFNGKPDGYIDHMLHHDCGFSVTRVQGDTSDSSFLMHNQDILDLIDESINKFGGTHGGNVGAEGTMMCDGRKYKWIID
;
A
#
# COMPACT_ATOMS: atom_id res chain seq x y z
N MET A 1 -19.47 1.07 15.16
CA MET A 1 -18.17 1.50 14.61
C MET A 1 -17.29 0.26 14.63
N ALA A 2 -17.30 -0.52 13.54
CA ALA A 2 -16.51 -1.74 13.47
C ALA A 2 -15.02 -1.35 13.47
N GLN A 3 -14.20 -2.02 14.28
CA GLN A 3 -12.76 -1.90 14.10
C GLN A 3 -12.42 -2.35 12.68
N THR A 4 -11.92 -1.44 11.85
CA THR A 4 -11.37 -1.83 10.56
C THR A 4 -10.15 -2.69 10.85
N SER A 5 -10.05 -3.87 10.23
CA SER A 5 -8.89 -4.75 10.38
C SER A 5 -7.57 -4.08 9.98
N CYS A 6 -7.62 -2.92 9.34
CA CYS A 6 -6.50 -2.06 8.99
C CYS A 6 -6.15 -1.00 10.05
N GLY A 7 -6.77 -1.03 11.23
CA GLY A 7 -6.53 -0.07 12.31
C GLY A 7 -5.08 -0.08 12.82
N GLY A 8 -4.47 -1.26 12.95
CA GLY A 8 -3.10 -1.43 13.47
C GLY A 8 -2.86 -0.75 14.82
N ASP A 9 -1.60 -0.47 15.13
CA ASP A 9 -1.20 0.34 16.29
C ASP A 9 -0.83 1.76 15.83
N LYS A 10 -1.82 2.67 15.86
CA LYS A 10 -1.64 4.07 15.47
C LYS A 10 -0.63 4.85 16.32
N SER A 11 -0.15 4.29 17.44
CA SER A 11 0.94 4.91 18.22
C SER A 11 2.32 4.68 17.57
N LYS A 12 2.43 3.70 16.67
CA LYS A 12 3.62 3.46 15.86
C LYS A 12 3.56 4.36 14.63
N LYS A 13 4.41 5.38 14.62
CA LYS A 13 4.61 6.16 13.41
C LYS A 13 5.36 5.30 12.40
N GLY A 14 4.76 5.09 11.22
CA GLY A 14 5.45 4.46 10.11
C GLY A 14 6.58 5.34 9.53
N TYR A 15 7.30 4.80 8.56
CA TYR A 15 8.47 5.44 7.95
C TYR A 15 8.11 6.26 6.71
N CYS A 16 6.91 6.02 6.17
CA CYS A 16 6.42 6.65 4.96
C CYS A 16 5.30 7.64 5.28
N THR A 17 5.16 8.67 4.44
CA THR A 17 4.06 9.63 4.53
C THR A 17 3.30 9.65 3.22
N PRO A 18 2.02 9.24 3.20
CA PRO A 18 1.18 9.34 2.01
C PRO A 18 1.05 10.80 1.55
N LEU A 19 1.10 11.02 0.25
CA LEU A 19 0.99 12.34 -0.37
C LEU A 19 -0.29 12.46 -1.20
N GLU A 20 -0.64 11.40 -1.93
CA GLU A 20 -1.75 11.39 -2.90
C GLU A 20 -2.50 10.07 -2.82
N TYR A 21 -3.80 10.11 -3.14
CA TYR A 21 -4.67 8.96 -3.30
C TYR A 21 -5.50 9.19 -4.57
N VAL A 22 -5.44 8.25 -5.49
CA VAL A 22 -6.12 8.27 -6.78
C VAL A 22 -6.91 6.99 -6.91
N ASP A 23 -8.20 7.14 -7.16
CA ASP A 23 -9.11 6.03 -7.42
C ASP A 23 -8.77 5.37 -8.76
N ARG A 24 -8.55 4.06 -8.73
CA ARG A 24 -8.34 3.23 -9.92
C ARG A 24 -9.23 2.01 -9.94
N THR A 25 -10.33 2.06 -9.20
CA THR A 25 -11.24 0.93 -9.08
C THR A 25 -11.84 0.61 -10.44
N GLY A 26 -11.57 -0.62 -10.92
CA GLY A 26 -12.07 -1.17 -12.17
C GLY A 26 -12.61 -2.60 -12.03
N SER A 27 -13.01 -3.19 -13.16
CA SER A 27 -13.50 -4.57 -13.24
C SER A 27 -12.37 -5.56 -12.97
N GLY A 28 -12.19 -5.96 -11.72
CA GLY A 28 -11.11 -6.84 -11.30
C GLY A 28 -10.42 -6.41 -10.01
N SER A 29 -10.69 -5.19 -9.54
CA SER A 29 -10.16 -4.74 -8.25
C SER A 29 -10.72 -5.59 -7.11
N PRO A 30 -9.94 -5.81 -6.04
CA PRO A 30 -10.35 -6.60 -4.89
C PRO A 30 -11.54 -5.98 -4.20
N SER A 31 -12.29 -6.80 -3.47
CA SER A 31 -13.29 -6.29 -2.55
C SER A 31 -12.62 -5.65 -1.33
N SER A 32 -13.30 -4.70 -0.69
CA SER A 32 -12.89 -4.14 0.60
C SER A 32 -12.70 -5.24 1.65
N GLU A 33 -13.46 -6.34 1.57
CA GLU A 33 -13.27 -7.50 2.45
C GLU A 33 -11.94 -8.18 2.19
N GLN A 34 -11.57 -8.46 0.93
CA GLN A 34 -10.24 -8.99 0.59
C GLN A 34 -9.11 -8.07 1.07
N CYS A 35 -9.29 -6.75 1.01
CA CYS A 35 -8.31 -5.82 1.57
C CYS A 35 -8.25 -5.84 3.10
N LEU A 36 -9.38 -6.02 3.78
CA LEU A 36 -9.39 -6.23 5.24
C LEU A 36 -8.69 -7.54 5.63
N ASP A 37 -8.79 -8.58 4.81
CA ASP A 37 -8.08 -9.86 4.99
C ASP A 37 -6.57 -9.69 4.84
N THR A 38 -6.12 -8.95 3.82
CA THR A 38 -4.72 -8.52 3.68
C THR A 38 -4.23 -7.79 4.93
N CYS A 39 -5.01 -6.83 5.44
CA CYS A 39 -4.66 -6.13 6.68
C CYS A 39 -4.54 -7.05 7.90
N ARG A 40 -5.36 -8.10 8.01
CA ARG A 40 -5.22 -9.09 9.08
C ARG A 40 -3.91 -9.86 8.97
N SER A 41 -3.52 -10.24 7.76
CA SER A 41 -2.23 -10.91 7.53
C SER A 41 -1.06 -10.01 7.90
N ILE A 42 -1.07 -8.74 7.47
CA ILE A 42 -0.02 -7.76 7.78
C ILE A 42 0.10 -7.54 9.29
N ASN A 43 -1.02 -7.41 10.01
CA ASN A 43 -1.00 -7.28 11.47
C ASN A 43 -0.44 -8.51 12.19
N SER A 44 -0.53 -9.69 11.58
CA SER A 44 0.02 -10.92 12.14
C SER A 44 1.50 -11.14 11.82
N ASP A 45 2.02 -10.42 10.81
CA ASP A 45 3.42 -10.50 10.43
C ASP A 45 4.27 -9.60 11.33
N ALA A 46 5.46 -10.08 11.67
CA ALA A 46 6.40 -9.38 12.52
C ALA A 46 7.52 -8.78 11.69
N GLY A 47 7.64 -7.45 11.72
CA GLY A 47 8.74 -6.72 11.12
C GLY A 47 8.28 -5.67 10.12
N ASP A 48 9.26 -5.18 9.37
CA ASP A 48 9.08 -4.15 8.36
C ASP A 48 9.27 -4.77 6.97
N TRP A 49 8.52 -4.28 5.99
CA TRP A 49 8.71 -4.68 4.60
C TRP A 49 9.86 -3.90 3.97
N GLY A 50 10.90 -4.61 3.52
CA GLY A 50 12.02 -4.03 2.80
C GLY A 50 11.74 -3.93 1.30
N VAL A 51 11.64 -2.71 0.80
CA VAL A 51 11.53 -2.42 -0.63
C VAL A 51 12.93 -2.19 -1.18
N ASP A 52 13.32 -2.95 -2.21
CA ASP A 52 14.67 -2.88 -2.78
C ASP A 52 14.66 -2.69 -4.31
N PHE A 53 15.11 -1.51 -4.71
CA PHE A 53 15.21 -1.07 -6.09
C PHE A 53 16.64 -1.08 -6.64
N ASN A 54 17.63 -1.49 -5.85
CA ASN A 54 19.03 -1.51 -6.26
C ASN A 54 19.26 -2.50 -7.42
N GLY A 55 19.82 -1.99 -8.53
CA GLY A 55 20.06 -2.77 -9.74
C GLY A 55 18.80 -3.24 -10.46
N LYS A 56 17.61 -2.75 -10.07
CA LYS A 56 16.33 -3.08 -10.72
C LYS A 56 16.08 -2.18 -11.93
N PRO A 57 15.54 -2.71 -13.04
CA PRO A 57 15.26 -1.91 -14.23
C PRO A 57 14.16 -0.86 -14.01
N ASP A 58 14.07 0.11 -14.92
CA ASP A 58 12.94 1.04 -14.97
C ASP A 58 11.60 0.29 -15.04
N GLY A 59 10.59 0.81 -14.34
CA GLY A 59 9.28 0.16 -14.23
C GLY A 59 9.22 -1.11 -13.38
N TYR A 60 10.30 -1.51 -12.68
CA TYR A 60 10.22 -2.59 -11.69
C TYR A 60 9.21 -2.25 -10.59
N ILE A 61 8.42 -3.25 -10.21
CA ILE A 61 7.40 -3.16 -9.16
C ILE A 61 7.73 -4.20 -8.10
N ASP A 62 7.81 -3.77 -6.85
CA ASP A 62 7.95 -4.65 -5.69
C ASP A 62 6.55 -4.96 -5.14
N HIS A 63 6.19 -6.24 -5.07
CA HIS A 63 4.86 -6.70 -4.71
C HIS A 63 4.89 -7.48 -3.41
N MET A 64 3.97 -7.17 -2.50
CA MET A 64 3.65 -8.10 -1.42
C MET A 64 3.02 -9.36 -2.02
N LEU A 65 3.52 -10.52 -1.62
CA LEU A 65 3.06 -11.81 -2.13
C LEU A 65 1.98 -12.40 -1.23
N HIS A 66 1.15 -13.29 -1.80
CA HIS A 66 0.17 -14.12 -1.07
C HIS A 66 -1.02 -13.35 -0.47
N HIS A 67 -1.44 -12.26 -1.11
CA HIS A 67 -2.61 -11.49 -0.72
C HIS A 67 -3.56 -11.28 -1.90
N ASP A 68 -4.86 -11.40 -1.65
CA ASP A 68 -5.91 -11.22 -2.67
C ASP A 68 -6.10 -9.75 -3.04
N CYS A 69 -5.99 -8.86 -2.06
CA CYS A 69 -5.82 -7.43 -2.28
C CYS A 69 -4.32 -7.15 -2.26
N GLY A 70 -3.78 -6.93 -3.45
CA GLY A 70 -2.37 -6.70 -3.70
C GLY A 70 -1.93 -5.36 -3.12
N PHE A 71 -0.71 -5.32 -2.62
CA PHE A 71 -0.03 -4.06 -2.32
C PHE A 71 1.32 -4.08 -3.01
N SER A 72 1.63 -3.01 -3.72
CA SER A 72 2.89 -2.91 -4.43
C SER A 72 3.43 -1.50 -4.47
N VAL A 73 4.74 -1.40 -4.66
CA VAL A 73 5.47 -0.15 -4.69
C VAL A 73 6.41 -0.13 -5.89
N THR A 74 6.48 1.02 -6.54
CA THR A 74 7.37 1.27 -7.65
C THR A 74 7.97 2.68 -7.55
N ARG A 75 9.05 2.91 -8.29
CA ARG A 75 9.62 4.25 -8.44
C ARG A 75 8.65 5.13 -9.24
N VAL A 76 8.68 6.44 -8.95
CA VAL A 76 7.96 7.40 -9.78
C VAL A 76 8.51 7.38 -11.22
N GLN A 77 7.66 7.69 -12.20
CA GLN A 77 8.03 7.60 -13.61
C GLN A 77 9.33 8.38 -13.91
N GLY A 78 10.28 7.70 -14.55
CA GLY A 78 11.56 8.28 -14.95
C GLY A 78 12.64 8.26 -13.86
N ASP A 79 12.32 7.82 -12.64
CA ASP A 79 13.33 7.56 -11.61
C ASP A 79 13.91 6.15 -11.77
N THR A 80 15.19 6.08 -12.12
CA THR A 80 15.97 4.85 -12.28
C THR A 80 17.05 4.72 -11.22
N SER A 81 17.03 5.56 -10.19
CA SER A 81 18.04 5.55 -9.15
C SER A 81 17.94 4.30 -8.28
N ASP A 82 19.12 3.84 -7.86
CA ASP A 82 19.25 2.86 -6.80
C ASP A 82 18.70 3.44 -5.49
N SER A 83 17.88 2.65 -4.82
CA SER A 83 17.32 2.96 -3.51
C SER A 83 16.77 1.72 -2.84
N SER A 84 16.69 1.78 -1.51
CA SER A 84 16.01 0.80 -0.69
C SER A 84 15.49 1.50 0.56
N PHE A 85 14.33 1.09 1.05
CA PHE A 85 13.76 1.63 2.28
C PHE A 85 12.91 0.58 2.97
N LEU A 86 12.60 0.83 4.24
CA LEU A 86 11.68 0.03 5.00
C LEU A 86 10.31 0.70 5.01
N MET A 87 9.27 -0.11 5.01
CA MET A 87 7.92 0.28 5.36
C MET A 87 7.52 -0.45 6.64
N HIS A 88 7.09 0.29 7.65
CA HIS A 88 6.47 -0.34 8.81
C HIS A 88 5.10 -0.87 8.38
N ASN A 89 4.62 -1.95 9.01
CA ASN A 89 3.29 -2.50 8.71
C ASN A 89 2.18 -1.42 8.78
N GLN A 90 2.29 -0.49 9.72
CA GLN A 90 1.35 0.64 9.84
C GLN A 90 1.29 1.53 8.58
N ASP A 91 2.39 1.73 7.86
CA ASP A 91 2.40 2.50 6.60
C ASP A 91 1.45 1.87 5.57
N ILE A 92 1.51 0.54 5.44
CA ILE A 92 0.71 -0.23 4.48
C ILE A 92 -0.75 -0.29 4.92
N LEU A 93 -0.98 -0.55 6.21
CA LEU A 93 -2.32 -0.58 6.80
C LEU A 93 -3.05 0.76 6.63
N ASP A 94 -2.36 1.88 6.83
CA ASP A 94 -2.94 3.22 6.66
C ASP A 94 -3.33 3.50 5.20
N LEU A 95 -2.49 3.10 4.24
CA LEU A 95 -2.78 3.25 2.82
C LEU A 95 -4.02 2.43 2.40
N ILE A 96 -4.12 1.19 2.87
CA ILE A 96 -5.27 0.32 2.59
C ILE A 96 -6.54 0.84 3.28
N ASP A 97 -6.47 1.18 4.57
CA ASP A 97 -7.62 1.68 5.34
C ASP A 97 -8.21 2.95 4.70
N GLU A 98 -7.34 3.92 4.38
CA GLU A 98 -7.76 5.17 3.77
C GLU A 98 -8.33 4.94 2.36
N SER A 99 -7.79 4.00 1.59
CA SER A 99 -8.31 3.67 0.25
C SER A 99 -9.70 3.02 0.31
N ILE A 100 -9.93 2.12 1.27
CA ILE A 100 -11.26 1.55 1.55
C ILE A 100 -12.24 2.66 1.96
N ASN A 101 -11.83 3.54 2.87
CA ASN A 101 -12.68 4.63 3.36
C ASN A 101 -13.05 5.62 2.25
N LYS A 102 -12.11 5.92 1.34
CA LYS A 102 -12.34 6.84 0.22
C LYS A 102 -13.16 6.22 -0.92
N PHE A 103 -12.87 4.97 -1.30
CA PHE A 103 -13.32 4.42 -2.59
C PHE A 103 -14.22 3.17 -2.47
N GLY A 104 -14.15 2.42 -1.37
CA GLY A 104 -14.92 1.17 -1.24
C GLY A 104 -16.44 1.38 -1.31
N GLY A 105 -16.93 2.49 -0.76
CA GLY A 105 -18.35 2.84 -0.82
C GLY A 105 -18.84 3.31 -2.18
N THR A 106 -17.95 3.83 -3.04
CA THR A 106 -18.32 4.39 -4.34
C THR A 106 -18.40 3.33 -5.44
N HIS A 107 -17.82 2.15 -5.21
CA HIS A 107 -17.70 1.07 -6.21
C HIS A 107 -18.31 -0.26 -5.78
N GLY A 108 -19.41 -0.20 -5.01
CA GLY A 108 -20.14 -1.41 -4.61
C GLY A 108 -19.35 -2.37 -3.73
N GLY A 109 -18.36 -1.85 -2.98
CA GLY A 109 -17.51 -2.63 -2.10
C GLY A 109 -16.20 -3.10 -2.73
N ASN A 110 -15.85 -2.67 -3.95
CA ASN A 110 -14.54 -2.91 -4.54
C ASN A 110 -13.58 -1.73 -4.32
N VAL A 111 -12.28 -2.00 -4.30
CA VAL A 111 -11.21 -1.03 -4.08
C VAL A 111 -10.07 -1.31 -5.03
N GLY A 112 -9.73 -0.32 -5.85
CA GLY A 112 -8.44 -0.23 -6.52
C GLY A 112 -7.93 1.19 -6.36
N ALA A 113 -6.68 1.36 -5.98
CA ALA A 113 -6.13 2.68 -5.70
C ALA A 113 -4.65 2.77 -6.09
N GLU A 114 -4.19 3.98 -6.33
CA GLU A 114 -2.77 4.28 -6.35
C GLU A 114 -2.50 5.64 -5.75
N GLY A 115 -1.24 5.94 -5.53
CA GLY A 115 -0.85 7.27 -5.13
C GLY A 115 0.64 7.39 -4.99
N THR A 116 1.06 8.50 -4.40
CA THR A 116 2.46 8.72 -4.06
C THR A 116 2.64 8.82 -2.55
N MET A 117 3.82 8.44 -2.09
CA MET A 117 4.25 8.55 -0.69
C MET A 117 5.71 8.98 -0.62
N MET A 118 6.08 9.61 0.48
CA MET A 118 7.46 9.98 0.79
C MET A 118 8.04 8.96 1.78
N CYS A 119 9.10 8.26 1.42
CA CYS A 119 9.83 7.31 2.28
C CYS A 119 11.31 7.66 2.22
N ASP A 120 11.96 7.81 3.38
CA ASP A 120 13.39 8.18 3.48
C ASP A 120 13.79 9.37 2.59
N GLY A 121 12.94 10.41 2.56
CA GLY A 121 13.18 11.62 1.77
C GLY A 121 13.04 11.46 0.24
N ARG A 122 12.56 10.31 -0.24
CA ARG A 122 12.29 10.05 -1.67
C ARG A 122 10.82 9.73 -1.91
N LYS A 123 10.34 10.12 -3.09
CA LYS A 123 8.94 9.88 -3.50
C LYS A 123 8.84 8.55 -4.23
N TYR A 124 7.89 7.72 -3.81
CA TYR A 124 7.55 6.45 -4.44
C TYR A 124 6.07 6.43 -4.82
N LYS A 125 5.71 5.52 -5.72
CA LYS A 125 4.34 5.23 -6.10
C LYS A 125 3.90 3.93 -5.44
N TRP A 126 2.74 3.93 -4.80
CA TRP A 126 2.10 2.74 -4.24
C TRP A 126 0.83 2.40 -5.03
N ILE A 127 0.47 1.12 -5.04
CA ILE A 127 -0.66 0.58 -5.78
C ILE A 127 -1.38 -0.46 -4.91
N ILE A 128 -2.71 -0.42 -4.94
CA ILE A 128 -3.63 -1.45 -4.43
C ILE A 128 -4.44 -1.96 -5.62
N ASP A 129 -4.39 -3.26 -5.86
CA ASP A 129 -5.01 -3.93 -7.01
C ASP A 129 -5.42 -5.38 -6.74
#